data_AF-A0A537JY98-F1
#
_entry.id   AF-A0A537JY98-F1
#
_cell.length_a   1.000
_cell.length_b   1.000
_cell.length_c   1.000
_cell.angle_alpha   90.00
_cell.angle_beta   90.00
_cell.angle_gamma   90.00
#
_symmetry.space_group_name_H-M   'P 1'
#
loop_
_entity.id
_entity.type
_entity.pdbx_description
1 polymer ?
#
loop_
_entity_poly.entity_id
_entity_poly.type
_entity_poly.pdbx_seq_one_letter_code
_entity_poly.pdbx_strand_id
1 'polypeptide(L)'
;TINGCDSIVTAHITINNTPDVTTNATVCISQLPFVWNGNSYNTPGTYSLNLQNATGCNFIATLILAVKTVTTSTTSATICSSQLPFSWNGNIYTAAGSYSTTLQNVASCDSVATLNLNVVDTITSITRDSTCANQPYVWNGNSYTTSGTYSTNLTNAAGCDSIATLILTVKPIPKIEVKDPPAICEPLTVDLTSPSITAGSDPGLSYSYWMDSLATMPLANPNAVNVSGIYYIKAQGINNCTSTKPVKITVSIYKLIDGLRYPTIITQKNTSTQLTARSIGNVYTWMPPIGLNSSSIKDPIFNYDRETEYHINITRDNGCITVDTVLVKIMVVPPPVASDLFIPKAWTPNNDGHNDKLFPITVNIRELKYFRIFNRWGQLVFETNIIGEGWNGILQGKPAAMDVYTWTVEAIGVDGKYIKKAGNSVLIR
;
A
#
# COMPACT_ATOMS: atom_id res chain seq x y z
N THR A 1 -45.10 47.05 167.45
CA THR A 1 -46.54 46.75 167.43
C THR A 1 -46.90 46.10 166.09
N ILE A 2 -47.37 44.85 166.13
CA ILE A 2 -48.27 44.15 165.17
C ILE A 2 -47.74 43.73 163.76
N ASN A 3 -47.45 42.42 163.64
CA ASN A 3 -47.67 41.39 162.59
C ASN A 3 -47.64 41.65 161.05
N GLY A 4 -46.88 40.80 160.32
CA GLY A 4 -47.45 39.98 159.22
C GLY A 4 -46.75 39.88 157.84
N CYS A 5 -45.90 38.84 157.68
CA CYS A 5 -45.57 38.05 156.46
C CYS A 5 -44.68 38.59 155.31
N ASP A 6 -43.74 37.72 154.91
CA ASP A 6 -42.90 37.77 153.69
C ASP A 6 -43.57 37.03 152.51
N SER A 7 -43.19 37.40 151.29
CA SER A 7 -43.18 36.46 150.16
C SER A 7 -42.03 36.78 149.20
N ILE A 8 -41.05 35.87 149.12
CA ILE A 8 -40.09 35.79 148.01
C ILE A 8 -40.78 35.17 146.79
N VAL A 9 -40.78 35.88 145.66
CA VAL A 9 -41.18 35.35 144.35
C VAL A 9 -39.92 35.03 143.56
N THR A 10 -39.67 33.74 143.33
CA THR A 10 -38.62 33.25 142.42
C THR A 10 -39.25 32.95 141.06
N ALA A 11 -38.81 33.64 140.00
CA ALA A 11 -39.23 33.36 138.64
C ALA A 11 -38.26 32.38 137.96
N HIS A 12 -38.74 31.19 137.58
CA HIS A 12 -38.01 30.29 136.68
C HIS A 12 -38.25 30.73 135.23
N ILE A 13 -37.22 31.28 134.58
CA ILE A 13 -37.23 31.57 133.14
C ILE A 13 -36.53 30.41 132.43
N THR A 14 -37.27 29.65 131.64
CA THR A 14 -36.73 28.62 130.75
C THR A 14 -36.65 29.19 129.33
N ILE A 15 -35.45 29.37 128.79
CA ILE A 15 -35.23 29.81 127.40
C ILE A 15 -35.21 28.56 126.52
N ASN A 16 -36.25 28.36 125.70
CA ASN A 16 -36.29 27.30 124.69
C ASN A 16 -35.76 27.85 123.36
N ASN A 17 -34.50 27.58 123.02
CA ASN A 17 -33.99 27.81 121.67
C ASN A 17 -34.46 26.68 120.73
N THR A 18 -35.10 27.03 119.63
CA THR A 18 -35.44 26.09 118.56
C THR A 18 -34.22 25.84 117.65
N PRO A 19 -33.88 24.59 117.31
CA PRO A 19 -32.74 24.31 116.45
C PRO A 19 -33.00 24.71 115.00
N ASP A 20 -31.99 25.30 114.36
CA ASP A 20 -31.99 25.59 112.93
C ASP A 20 -32.01 24.30 112.10
N VAL A 21 -32.68 24.33 110.94
CA VAL A 21 -32.89 23.15 110.08
C VAL A 21 -32.20 23.35 108.74
N THR A 22 -31.44 22.35 108.30
CA THR A 22 -30.78 22.38 106.97
C THR A 22 -31.39 21.35 106.03
N THR A 23 -31.74 21.77 104.80
CA THR A 23 -32.17 20.93 103.67
C THR A 23 -31.07 20.91 102.61
N ASN A 24 -30.62 19.73 102.20
CA ASN A 24 -29.71 19.58 101.06
C ASN A 24 -30.48 19.11 99.84
N ALA A 25 -30.38 19.83 98.73
CA ALA A 25 -31.00 19.45 97.46
C ALA A 25 -29.95 19.45 96.34
N THR A 26 -30.00 18.44 95.47
CA THR A 26 -29.18 18.38 94.25
C THR A 26 -30.09 18.10 93.07
N VAL A 27 -30.07 18.98 92.06
CA VAL A 27 -30.94 18.91 90.89
C VAL A 27 -30.14 19.04 89.59
N CYS A 28 -30.68 18.57 88.46
CA CYS A 28 -30.11 18.87 87.15
C CYS A 28 -30.42 20.31 86.74
N ILE A 29 -29.60 20.89 85.87
CA ILE A 29 -29.84 22.25 85.34
C ILE A 29 -31.22 22.40 84.65
N SER A 30 -31.77 21.33 84.09
CA SER A 30 -33.11 21.29 83.49
C SER A 30 -34.26 21.32 84.50
N GLN A 31 -33.99 21.09 85.79
CA GLN A 31 -34.98 21.06 86.87
C GLN A 31 -35.04 22.39 87.65
N LEU A 32 -34.32 23.41 87.18
CA LEU A 32 -34.45 24.77 87.69
C LEU A 32 -35.66 25.48 87.04
N PRO A 33 -36.39 26.34 87.76
CA PRO A 33 -36.16 26.75 89.15
C PRO A 33 -36.52 25.68 90.18
N PHE A 34 -35.65 25.47 91.17
CA PHE A 34 -35.96 24.63 92.33
C PHE A 34 -36.80 25.42 93.33
N VAL A 35 -37.98 24.90 93.70
CA VAL A 35 -38.88 25.55 94.65
C VAL A 35 -38.66 25.00 96.06
N TRP A 36 -38.33 25.87 97.02
CA TRP A 36 -38.17 25.50 98.42
C TRP A 36 -38.77 26.56 99.33
N ASN A 37 -39.64 26.14 100.25
CA ASN A 37 -40.43 27.02 101.13
C ASN A 37 -41.14 28.16 100.38
N GLY A 38 -41.70 27.85 99.19
CA GLY A 38 -42.44 28.81 98.36
C GLY A 38 -41.58 29.76 97.52
N ASN A 39 -40.24 29.72 97.65
CA ASN A 39 -39.31 30.53 96.85
C ASN A 39 -38.67 29.72 95.73
N SER A 40 -38.43 30.36 94.58
CA SER A 40 -37.82 29.76 93.39
C SER A 40 -36.34 30.12 93.28
N TYR A 41 -35.47 29.11 93.19
CA TYR A 41 -34.02 29.26 93.11
C TYR A 41 -33.50 28.78 91.75
N ASN A 42 -32.82 29.68 91.02
CA ASN A 42 -32.34 29.45 89.64
C ASN A 42 -30.83 29.21 89.56
N THR A 43 -30.11 29.30 90.68
CA THR A 43 -28.66 29.10 90.73
C THR A 43 -28.31 28.19 91.91
N PRO A 44 -27.22 27.41 91.84
CA PRO A 44 -26.73 26.70 93.01
C PRO A 44 -26.25 27.69 94.07
N GLY A 45 -26.36 27.31 95.34
CA GLY A 45 -25.95 28.15 96.46
C GLY A 45 -26.57 27.74 97.78
N THR A 46 -26.17 28.44 98.84
CA THR A 46 -26.77 28.30 100.17
C THR A 46 -27.70 29.46 100.43
N TYR A 47 -28.95 29.17 100.76
CA TYR A 47 -30.01 30.16 101.00
C TYR A 47 -30.57 29.95 102.41
N SER A 48 -30.82 31.02 103.15
CA SER A 48 -31.37 30.95 104.50
C SER A 48 -32.63 31.79 104.63
N LEU A 49 -33.63 31.27 105.33
CA LEU A 49 -34.87 31.97 105.66
C LEU A 49 -35.06 31.97 107.17
N ASN A 50 -35.40 33.13 107.72
CA ASN A 50 -35.90 33.22 109.09
C ASN A 50 -37.39 32.84 109.07
N LEU A 51 -37.72 31.74 109.72
CA LEU A 51 -39.08 31.24 109.82
C LEU A 51 -39.52 31.22 111.28
N GLN A 52 -40.82 31.34 111.49
CA GLN A 52 -41.42 31.25 112.81
C GLN A 52 -42.23 29.96 112.88
N ASN A 53 -42.00 29.14 113.91
CA ASN A 53 -42.81 27.94 114.10
C ASN A 53 -44.23 28.30 114.58
N ALA A 54 -45.14 27.32 114.59
CA ALA A 54 -46.54 27.54 115.00
C ALA A 54 -46.71 28.06 116.44
N THR A 55 -45.68 27.96 117.29
CA THR A 55 -45.65 28.47 118.67
C THR A 55 -44.96 29.82 118.81
N GLY A 56 -44.60 30.48 117.69
CA GLY A 56 -44.06 31.84 117.70
C GLY A 56 -42.54 31.94 117.89
N CYS A 57 -41.80 30.83 117.93
CA CYS A 57 -40.33 30.84 118.04
C CYS A 57 -39.67 30.98 116.66
N ASN A 58 -38.70 31.88 116.53
CA ASN A 58 -37.95 32.09 115.30
C ASN A 58 -36.79 31.08 115.18
N PHE A 59 -36.60 30.51 113.99
CA PHE A 59 -35.47 29.65 113.63
C PHE A 59 -35.02 29.91 112.19
N ILE A 60 -33.80 29.53 111.85
CA ILE A 60 -33.24 29.64 110.51
C ILE A 60 -33.40 28.29 109.79
N ALA A 61 -34.09 28.31 108.66
CA ALA A 61 -34.06 27.22 107.70
C ALA A 61 -33.00 27.52 106.64
N THR A 62 -32.10 26.58 106.38
CA THR A 62 -31.04 26.70 105.36
C THR A 62 -31.25 25.68 104.24
N LEU A 63 -31.25 26.12 102.99
CA LEU A 63 -31.18 25.28 101.80
C LEU A 63 -29.75 25.31 101.25
N ILE A 64 -29.17 24.16 100.98
CA ILE A 64 -27.97 24.02 100.14
C ILE A 64 -28.39 23.37 98.83
N LEU A 65 -28.41 24.17 97.75
CA LEU A 65 -28.79 23.74 96.40
C LEU A 65 -27.54 23.53 95.55
N ALA A 66 -27.27 22.29 95.15
CA ALA A 66 -26.26 21.97 94.15
C ALA A 66 -26.92 21.69 92.79
N VAL A 67 -26.32 22.16 91.69
CA VAL A 67 -26.83 21.95 90.33
C VAL A 67 -25.82 21.14 89.52
N LYS A 68 -26.24 20.01 88.96
CA LYS A 68 -25.43 19.16 88.07
C LYS A 68 -25.65 19.55 86.60
N THR A 69 -24.57 19.68 85.84
CA THR A 69 -24.59 19.93 84.39
C THR A 69 -24.60 18.61 83.61
N VAL A 70 -25.28 18.58 82.46
CA VAL A 70 -25.22 17.41 81.55
C VAL A 70 -23.89 17.40 80.80
N THR A 71 -23.27 16.22 80.68
CA THR A 71 -22.08 16.01 79.85
C THR A 71 -22.49 15.69 78.41
N THR A 72 -21.85 16.33 77.44
CA THR A 72 -22.08 16.06 76.01
C THR A 72 -20.84 15.45 75.37
N SER A 73 -21.03 14.54 74.41
CA SER A 73 -19.94 13.94 73.63
C SER A 73 -20.31 13.88 72.16
N THR A 74 -19.41 14.27 71.27
CA THR A 74 -19.64 14.22 69.82
C THR A 74 -18.73 13.19 69.17
N THR A 75 -19.28 12.27 68.40
CA THR A 75 -18.57 11.36 67.50
C THR A 75 -18.83 11.76 66.05
N SER A 76 -17.79 11.94 65.25
CA SER A 76 -17.94 12.16 63.80
C SER A 76 -17.45 10.93 63.05
N ALA A 77 -18.25 10.42 62.12
CA ALA A 77 -17.91 9.28 61.27
C ALA A 77 -18.20 9.61 59.79
N THR A 78 -17.30 9.22 58.91
CA THR A 78 -17.50 9.28 57.45
C THR A 78 -17.44 7.86 56.91
N ILE A 79 -18.48 7.45 56.20
CA ILE A 79 -18.59 6.11 55.60
C ILE A 79 -18.99 6.21 54.13
N CYS A 80 -18.84 5.11 53.39
CA CYS A 80 -19.35 5.02 52.02
C CYS A 80 -20.81 4.55 52.01
N SER A 81 -21.57 4.89 50.97
CA SER A 81 -22.98 4.50 50.85
C SER A 81 -23.21 2.98 50.90
N SER A 82 -22.22 2.18 50.49
CA SER A 82 -22.22 0.70 50.60
C SER A 82 -22.07 0.17 52.03
N GLN A 83 -21.60 0.99 52.98
CA GLN A 83 -21.42 0.62 54.38
C GLN A 83 -22.66 0.94 55.22
N LEU A 84 -23.72 1.46 54.60
CA LEU A 84 -25.02 1.52 55.22
C LEU A 84 -25.64 0.11 55.26
N PRO A 85 -26.31 -0.25 56.37
CA PRO A 85 -26.61 0.61 57.50
C PRO A 85 -25.49 0.67 58.57
N PHE A 86 -25.24 1.86 59.13
CA PHE A 86 -24.19 2.11 60.11
C PHE A 86 -24.69 1.89 61.54
N SER A 87 -23.95 1.17 62.38
CA SER A 87 -24.31 0.98 63.78
C SER A 87 -23.49 1.88 64.71
N TRP A 88 -24.17 2.62 65.58
CA TRP A 88 -23.54 3.44 66.62
C TRP A 88 -24.41 3.46 67.87
N ASN A 89 -23.79 3.17 69.03
CA ASN A 89 -24.46 3.04 70.34
C ASN A 89 -25.72 2.14 70.31
N GLY A 90 -25.67 1.01 69.59
CA GLY A 90 -26.77 0.05 69.50
C GLY A 90 -27.91 0.43 68.54
N ASN A 91 -27.88 1.63 67.95
CA ASN A 91 -28.82 2.07 66.92
C ASN A 91 -28.28 1.83 65.51
N ILE A 92 -29.19 1.75 64.52
CA ILE A 92 -28.89 1.52 63.10
C ILE A 92 -29.31 2.74 62.29
N TYR A 93 -28.38 3.30 61.51
CA TYR A 93 -28.58 4.50 60.69
C TYR A 93 -28.46 4.17 59.21
N THR A 94 -29.45 4.58 58.41
CA THR A 94 -29.56 4.26 56.99
C THR A 94 -29.29 5.46 56.07
N ALA A 95 -28.91 6.62 56.62
CA ALA A 95 -28.62 7.83 55.87
C ALA A 95 -27.60 8.71 56.61
N ALA A 96 -27.01 9.67 55.90
CA ALA A 96 -26.19 10.72 56.52
C ALA A 96 -27.06 11.63 57.40
N GLY A 97 -26.48 12.18 58.47
CA GLY A 97 -27.19 13.10 59.36
C GLY A 97 -26.47 13.33 60.69
N SER A 98 -27.03 14.25 61.47
CA SER A 98 -26.65 14.44 62.87
C SER A 98 -27.72 13.81 63.75
N TYR A 99 -27.33 12.85 64.59
CA TYR A 99 -28.22 12.07 65.45
C TYR A 99 -27.78 12.22 66.90
N SER A 100 -28.71 12.42 67.84
CA SER A 100 -28.40 12.48 69.27
C SER A 100 -29.13 11.41 70.06
N THR A 101 -28.47 10.83 71.06
CA THR A 101 -29.07 9.90 72.02
C THR A 101 -28.73 10.32 73.45
N THR A 102 -29.68 10.14 74.36
CA THR A 102 -29.49 10.38 75.81
C THR A 102 -29.04 9.10 76.48
N LEU A 103 -27.81 9.08 77.01
CA LEU A 103 -27.28 7.97 77.78
C LEU A 103 -27.62 8.20 79.26
N GLN A 104 -28.46 7.32 79.82
CA GLN A 104 -28.81 7.35 81.24
C GLN A 104 -27.60 6.97 82.09
N ASN A 105 -27.14 7.90 82.93
CA ASN A 105 -26.19 7.59 84.00
C ASN A 105 -26.99 7.21 85.25
N VAL A 106 -26.63 6.11 85.91
CA VAL A 106 -27.31 5.50 87.06
C VAL A 106 -27.39 6.45 88.29
N ALA A 107 -26.80 7.65 88.22
CA ALA A 107 -26.91 8.71 89.24
C ALA A 107 -27.17 10.12 88.64
N SER A 108 -28.36 10.27 88.06
CA SER A 108 -29.20 11.48 88.12
C SER A 108 -28.79 12.76 87.37
N CYS A 109 -28.09 12.68 86.23
CA CYS A 109 -28.29 13.58 85.07
C CYS A 109 -27.88 12.86 83.78
N ASP A 110 -28.74 12.84 82.77
CA ASP A 110 -28.49 12.14 81.50
C ASP A 110 -27.43 12.85 80.66
N SER A 111 -26.55 12.10 80.01
CA SER A 111 -25.57 12.64 79.06
C SER A 111 -26.11 12.61 77.65
N VAL A 112 -25.82 13.62 76.82
CA VAL A 112 -26.22 13.63 75.40
C VAL A 112 -25.03 13.25 74.53
N ALA A 113 -25.11 12.12 73.84
CA ALA A 113 -24.13 11.73 72.83
C ALA A 113 -24.67 12.09 71.44
N THR A 114 -23.85 12.76 70.62
CA THR A 114 -24.19 13.16 69.24
C THR A 114 -23.29 12.45 68.24
N LEU A 115 -23.88 11.82 67.22
CA LEU A 115 -23.22 11.29 66.03
C LEU A 115 -23.41 12.25 64.86
N ASN A 116 -22.32 12.69 64.25
CA ASN A 116 -22.33 13.31 62.92
C ASN A 116 -21.88 12.27 61.88
N LEU A 117 -22.83 11.70 61.14
CA LEU A 117 -22.58 10.69 60.11
C LEU A 117 -22.59 11.34 58.72
N ASN A 118 -21.44 11.34 58.05
CA ASN A 118 -21.32 11.73 56.65
C ASN A 118 -21.28 10.47 55.77
N VAL A 119 -22.08 10.42 54.70
CA VAL A 119 -22.12 9.29 53.75
C VAL A 119 -21.64 9.79 52.39
N VAL A 120 -20.62 9.14 51.85
CA VAL A 120 -20.02 9.48 50.54
C VAL A 120 -20.42 8.43 49.51
N ASP A 121 -20.91 8.87 48.35
CA ASP A 121 -21.27 7.98 47.25
C ASP A 121 -20.04 7.43 46.53
N THR A 122 -20.15 6.19 46.05
CA THR A 122 -19.16 5.60 45.14
C THR A 122 -19.36 6.18 43.73
N ILE A 123 -18.29 6.72 43.13
CA ILE A 123 -18.36 7.29 41.79
C ILE A 123 -18.05 6.18 40.77
N THR A 124 -18.83 6.09 39.70
CA THR A 124 -18.53 5.21 38.57
C THR A 124 -18.21 6.03 37.33
N SER A 125 -17.25 5.57 36.53
CA SER A 125 -16.91 6.19 35.24
C SER A 125 -16.89 5.13 34.14
N ILE A 126 -17.37 5.50 32.95
CA ILE A 126 -17.38 4.62 31.77
C ILE A 126 -16.60 5.29 30.64
N THR A 127 -15.55 4.64 30.18
CA THR A 127 -14.80 5.00 28.98
C THR A 127 -15.20 4.04 27.85
N ARG A 128 -15.52 4.58 26.67
CA ARG A 128 -15.78 3.80 25.46
C ARG A 128 -14.72 4.13 24.44
N ASP A 129 -13.95 3.14 24.03
CA ASP A 129 -12.91 3.34 23.02
C ASP A 129 -12.79 2.14 22.09
N SER A 130 -12.02 2.32 21.02
CA SER A 130 -11.78 1.29 20.02
C SER A 130 -10.35 1.33 19.49
N THR A 131 -9.76 0.16 19.28
CA THR A 131 -8.42 0.00 18.71
C THR A 131 -8.43 -1.02 17.58
N CYS A 132 -7.37 -1.10 16.79
CA CYS A 132 -7.18 -2.16 15.79
C CYS A 132 -6.54 -3.40 16.44
N ALA A 133 -6.83 -4.60 15.93
CA ALA A 133 -6.32 -5.86 16.49
C ALA A 133 -4.78 -5.97 16.52
N ASN A 134 -4.08 -5.16 15.73
CA ASN A 134 -2.61 -5.07 15.73
C ASN A 134 -2.03 -4.00 16.66
N GLN A 135 -2.88 -3.27 17.41
CA GLN A 135 -2.46 -2.24 18.36
C GLN A 135 -3.07 -2.50 19.75
N PRO A 136 -2.24 -2.87 20.75
CA PRO A 136 -2.71 -3.02 22.12
C PRO A 136 -3.23 -1.69 22.66
N TYR A 137 -4.39 -1.71 23.30
CA TYR A 137 -4.95 -0.54 23.97
C TYR A 137 -4.48 -0.51 25.42
N VAL A 138 -3.76 0.54 25.82
CA VAL A 138 -3.26 0.71 27.19
C VAL A 138 -4.26 1.54 27.98
N TRP A 139 -4.78 0.97 29.06
CA TRP A 139 -5.70 1.65 29.97
C TRP A 139 -5.38 1.30 31.41
N ASN A 140 -5.18 2.33 32.24
CA ASN A 140 -4.77 2.20 33.64
C ASN A 140 -3.55 1.28 33.84
N GLY A 141 -2.55 1.39 32.97
CA GLY A 141 -1.31 0.60 33.02
C GLY A 141 -1.43 -0.84 32.52
N ASN A 142 -2.63 -1.32 32.20
CA ASN A 142 -2.86 -2.64 31.61
C ASN A 142 -3.00 -2.56 30.09
N SER A 143 -2.53 -3.59 29.40
CA SER A 143 -2.60 -3.70 27.94
C SER A 143 -3.67 -4.71 27.53
N TYR A 144 -4.62 -4.26 26.71
CA TYR A 144 -5.76 -5.06 26.25
C TYR A 144 -5.67 -5.31 24.73
N THR A 145 -5.85 -6.57 24.33
CA THR A 145 -5.79 -7.02 22.92
C THR A 145 -7.10 -7.64 22.44
N THR A 146 -8.08 -7.79 23.32
CA THR A 146 -9.39 -8.37 23.01
C THR A 146 -10.51 -7.37 23.32
N SER A 147 -11.62 -7.47 22.58
CA SER A 147 -12.82 -6.69 22.89
C SER A 147 -13.41 -7.18 24.21
N GLY A 148 -13.92 -6.26 25.03
CA GLY A 148 -14.46 -6.62 26.33
C GLY A 148 -14.86 -5.43 27.18
N THR A 149 -15.47 -5.75 28.32
CA THR A 149 -15.69 -4.77 29.39
C THR A 149 -14.73 -5.09 30.52
N TYR A 150 -13.90 -4.11 30.89
CA TYR A 150 -12.90 -4.23 31.94
C TYR A 150 -13.21 -3.21 33.03
N SER A 151 -13.07 -3.59 34.30
CA SER A 151 -13.24 -2.68 35.41
C SER A 151 -12.03 -2.70 36.34
N THR A 152 -11.76 -1.56 36.97
CA THR A 152 -10.79 -1.46 38.06
C THR A 152 -11.35 -0.59 39.17
N ASN A 153 -11.02 -0.96 40.40
CA ASN A 153 -11.36 -0.17 41.58
C ASN A 153 -10.24 0.86 41.80
N LEU A 154 -10.62 2.13 41.89
CA LEU A 154 -9.73 3.23 42.20
C LEU A 154 -10.02 3.68 43.63
N THR A 155 -9.01 3.56 44.49
CA THR A 155 -9.11 3.97 45.90
C THR A 155 -8.81 5.46 45.99
N ASN A 156 -9.79 6.27 46.40
CA ASN A 156 -9.52 7.65 46.78
C ASN A 156 -8.91 7.70 48.21
N ALA A 157 -8.33 8.83 48.59
CA ALA A 157 -7.70 9.00 49.91
C ALA A 157 -8.68 8.87 51.10
N ALA A 158 -9.99 8.79 50.85
CA ALA A 158 -11.05 8.61 51.85
C ALA A 158 -11.58 7.16 51.92
N GLY A 159 -11.09 6.24 51.09
CA GLY A 159 -11.49 4.83 51.09
C GLY A 159 -12.86 4.52 50.46
N CYS A 160 -13.48 5.48 49.77
CA CYS A 160 -14.70 5.22 49.00
C CYS A 160 -14.32 4.87 47.56
N ASP A 161 -14.34 3.58 47.28
CA ASP A 161 -13.89 2.99 46.03
C ASP A 161 -14.71 3.49 44.84
N SER A 162 -14.02 4.00 43.83
CA SER A 162 -14.63 4.36 42.54
C SER A 162 -14.41 3.23 41.54
N ILE A 163 -15.43 2.83 40.79
CA ILE A 163 -15.28 1.81 39.74
C ILE A 163 -15.10 2.52 38.40
N ALA A 164 -13.90 2.39 37.82
CA ALA A 164 -13.67 2.80 36.44
C ALA A 164 -13.95 1.61 35.53
N THR A 165 -14.73 1.82 34.46
CA THR A 165 -15.09 0.79 33.48
C THR A 165 -14.63 1.20 32.08
N LEU A 166 -13.91 0.33 31.40
CA LEU A 166 -13.57 0.42 29.98
C LEU A 166 -14.45 -0.54 29.18
N ILE A 167 -15.15 -0.02 28.17
CA ILE A 167 -15.77 -0.81 27.12
C ILE A 167 -14.89 -0.67 25.87
N LEU A 168 -14.10 -1.70 25.58
CA LEU A 168 -13.16 -1.71 24.47
C LEU A 168 -13.70 -2.51 23.29
N THR A 169 -13.70 -1.89 22.11
CA THR A 169 -13.96 -2.57 20.83
C THR A 169 -12.67 -2.73 20.04
N VAL A 170 -12.16 -3.96 19.91
CA VAL A 170 -11.02 -4.29 19.04
C VAL A 170 -11.53 -4.62 17.64
N LYS A 171 -11.14 -3.81 16.66
CA LYS A 171 -11.56 -3.92 15.25
C LYS A 171 -10.62 -4.85 14.48
N PRO A 172 -11.15 -5.71 13.59
CA PRO A 172 -10.33 -6.61 12.79
C PRO A 172 -9.42 -5.82 11.83
N ILE A 173 -8.25 -6.38 11.53
CA ILE A 173 -7.36 -5.88 10.48
C ILE A 173 -7.81 -6.44 9.12
N PRO A 174 -7.65 -5.68 8.03
CA PRO A 174 -8.03 -6.14 6.71
C PRO A 174 -7.14 -7.30 6.24
N LYS A 175 -7.75 -8.36 5.70
CA LYS A 175 -7.05 -9.42 4.98
C LYS A 175 -6.79 -8.95 3.55
N ILE A 176 -5.52 -8.97 3.16
CA ILE A 176 -5.06 -8.63 1.82
C ILE A 176 -4.37 -9.86 1.20
N GLU A 177 -4.75 -10.16 -0.04
CA GLU A 177 -4.09 -11.13 -0.91
C GLU A 177 -3.59 -10.41 -2.15
N VAL A 178 -2.33 -10.63 -2.53
CA VAL A 178 -1.70 -9.99 -3.69
C VAL A 178 -1.15 -11.06 -4.61
N LYS A 179 -1.36 -10.87 -5.92
CA LYS A 179 -0.88 -11.75 -6.98
C LYS A 179 0.11 -11.00 -7.86
N ASP A 180 1.22 -11.65 -8.16
CA ASP A 180 2.19 -11.09 -9.09
C ASP A 180 1.57 -10.97 -10.50
N PRO A 181 1.72 -9.81 -11.16
CA PRO A 181 1.26 -9.62 -12.54
C PRO A 181 2.05 -10.51 -13.50
N PRO A 182 1.46 -10.88 -14.65
CA PRO A 182 2.21 -11.54 -15.70
C PRO A 182 3.37 -10.65 -16.16
N ALA A 183 4.48 -11.26 -16.56
CA ALA A 183 5.59 -10.51 -17.11
C ALA A 183 5.23 -9.88 -18.45
N ILE A 184 5.77 -8.70 -18.73
CA ILE A 184 5.50 -7.93 -19.95
C ILE A 184 6.79 -7.47 -20.62
N CYS A 185 6.65 -6.89 -21.81
CA CYS A 185 7.75 -6.37 -22.62
C CYS A 185 7.59 -4.87 -22.81
N GLU A 186 8.70 -4.12 -22.82
CA GLU A 186 8.68 -2.68 -23.11
C GLU A 186 8.02 -2.39 -24.49
N PRO A 187 7.36 -1.25 -24.69
CA PRO A 187 7.14 -0.15 -23.74
C PRO A 187 5.86 -0.32 -22.90
N LEU A 188 5.30 -1.53 -22.83
CA LEU A 188 4.10 -1.77 -22.01
C LEU A 188 4.41 -1.51 -20.54
N THR A 189 3.35 -1.16 -19.79
CA THR A 189 3.43 -0.89 -18.35
C THR A 189 2.49 -1.82 -17.58
N VAL A 190 2.77 -2.00 -16.29
CA VAL A 190 1.96 -2.80 -15.38
C VAL A 190 1.06 -1.90 -14.54
N ASP A 191 -0.23 -2.24 -14.50
CA ASP A 191 -1.21 -1.60 -13.63
C ASP A 191 -1.38 -2.40 -12.32
N LEU A 192 -0.75 -1.94 -11.24
CA LEU A 192 -0.87 -2.52 -9.90
C LEU A 192 -2.22 -2.21 -9.23
N THR A 193 -3.01 -1.30 -9.80
CA THR A 193 -4.36 -0.96 -9.33
C THR A 193 -5.44 -1.86 -9.91
N SER A 194 -5.08 -2.74 -10.85
CA SER A 194 -5.99 -3.71 -11.43
C SER A 194 -6.63 -4.60 -10.34
N PRO A 195 -7.96 -4.80 -10.33
CA PRO A 195 -8.64 -5.68 -9.37
C PRO A 195 -8.11 -7.12 -9.35
N SER A 196 -7.51 -7.57 -10.45
CA SER A 196 -6.89 -8.89 -10.55
C SER A 196 -5.69 -9.08 -9.62
N ILE A 197 -4.97 -8.00 -9.31
CA ILE A 197 -3.79 -8.00 -8.43
C ILE A 197 -4.19 -8.29 -6.99
N THR A 198 -5.31 -7.74 -6.53
CA THR A 198 -5.79 -7.87 -5.15
C THR A 198 -6.94 -8.87 -5.00
N ALA A 199 -7.21 -9.68 -6.03
CA ALA A 199 -8.32 -10.63 -6.05
C ALA A 199 -8.14 -11.71 -4.96
N GLY A 200 -9.09 -11.76 -4.02
CA GLY A 200 -9.03 -12.62 -2.82
C GLY A 200 -8.94 -11.84 -1.49
N SER A 201 -8.72 -10.52 -1.57
CA SER A 201 -8.76 -9.61 -0.40
C SER A 201 -10.17 -9.35 0.10
N ASP A 202 -10.29 -8.85 1.32
CA ASP A 202 -11.59 -8.43 1.89
C ASP A 202 -12.26 -7.34 1.02
N PRO A 203 -13.60 -7.24 1.03
CA PRO A 203 -14.32 -6.21 0.29
C PRO A 203 -14.16 -4.82 0.95
N GLY A 204 -14.25 -3.76 0.13
CA GLY A 204 -14.27 -2.38 0.61
C GLY A 204 -12.94 -1.83 1.13
N LEU A 205 -11.82 -2.44 0.73
CA LEU A 205 -10.49 -1.96 1.08
C LEU A 205 -10.06 -0.79 0.19
N SER A 206 -9.35 0.18 0.78
CA SER A 206 -8.55 1.16 0.05
C SER A 206 -7.09 0.73 0.05
N TYR A 207 -6.40 0.92 -1.08
CA TYR A 207 -5.01 0.49 -1.27
C TYR A 207 -4.06 1.68 -1.43
N SER A 208 -2.84 1.48 -0.94
CA SER A 208 -1.71 2.39 -1.13
C SER A 208 -0.49 1.59 -1.62
N TYR A 209 0.35 2.21 -2.43
CA TYR A 209 1.43 1.56 -3.18
C TYR A 209 2.77 2.17 -2.84
N TRP A 210 3.79 1.33 -2.65
CA TRP A 210 5.05 1.71 -2.04
C TRP A 210 6.24 1.02 -2.72
N MET A 211 7.40 1.68 -2.70
CA MET A 211 8.66 1.16 -3.23
C MET A 211 9.48 0.40 -2.17
N ASP A 212 9.10 0.50 -0.89
CA ASP A 212 9.80 -0.11 0.23
C ASP A 212 8.84 -0.85 1.17
N SER A 213 9.37 -1.85 1.91
CA SER A 213 8.57 -2.69 2.80
C SER A 213 8.03 -1.96 4.03
N LEU A 214 8.55 -0.77 4.35
CA LEU A 214 8.11 0.02 5.51
C LEU A 214 7.01 1.02 5.15
N ALA A 215 6.62 1.11 3.87
CA ALA A 215 5.66 2.08 3.38
C ALA A 215 6.07 3.53 3.72
N THR A 216 7.33 3.86 3.41
CA THR A 216 7.90 5.21 3.62
C THR A 216 8.15 5.95 2.31
N MET A 217 8.28 5.23 1.19
CA MET A 217 8.54 5.74 -0.14
C MET A 217 7.35 5.41 -1.06
N PRO A 218 6.42 6.36 -1.27
CA PRO A 218 5.22 6.11 -2.08
C PRO A 218 5.56 5.90 -3.56
N LEU A 219 4.86 4.97 -4.20
CA LEU A 219 4.92 4.79 -5.65
C LEU A 219 4.01 5.81 -6.34
N ALA A 220 4.58 6.71 -7.13
CA ALA A 220 3.86 7.83 -7.73
C ALA A 220 2.78 7.41 -8.74
N ASN A 221 3.07 6.44 -9.61
CA ASN A 221 2.19 6.02 -10.71
C ASN A 221 1.93 4.50 -10.66
N PRO A 222 1.12 4.01 -9.71
CA PRO A 222 0.88 2.57 -9.54
C PRO A 222 0.12 1.92 -10.70
N ASN A 223 -0.57 2.70 -11.53
CA ASN A 223 -1.32 2.20 -12.69
C ASN A 223 -0.50 2.06 -13.98
N ALA A 224 0.77 2.50 -13.97
CA ALA A 224 1.63 2.49 -15.15
C ALA A 224 3.10 2.28 -14.75
N VAL A 225 3.38 1.20 -14.03
CA VAL A 225 4.75 0.84 -13.62
C VAL A 225 5.55 0.40 -14.84
N ASN A 226 6.68 1.04 -15.07
CA ASN A 226 7.54 0.81 -16.24
C ASN A 226 8.95 0.31 -15.89
N VAL A 227 9.23 0.07 -14.59
CA VAL A 227 10.51 -0.47 -14.11
C VAL A 227 10.29 -1.78 -13.39
N SER A 228 11.06 -2.80 -13.76
CA SER A 228 11.13 -4.08 -13.05
C SER A 228 11.58 -3.89 -11.61
N GLY A 229 10.96 -4.60 -10.68
CA GLY A 229 11.34 -4.48 -9.28
C GLY A 229 10.34 -5.10 -8.32
N ILE A 230 10.61 -4.87 -7.04
CA ILE A 230 9.74 -5.25 -5.95
C ILE A 230 8.98 -4.01 -5.50
N TYR A 231 7.67 -4.13 -5.41
CA TYR A 231 6.79 -3.10 -4.86
C TYR A 231 5.96 -3.68 -3.72
N TYR A 232 5.22 -2.81 -3.05
CA TYR A 232 4.50 -3.17 -1.84
C TYR A 232 3.10 -2.53 -1.82
N ILE A 233 2.09 -3.33 -1.50
CA ILE A 233 0.69 -2.87 -1.40
C ILE A 233 0.26 -2.92 0.06
N LYS A 234 -0.28 -1.81 0.58
CA LYS A 234 -0.83 -1.72 1.94
C LYS A 234 -2.32 -1.39 1.85
N ALA A 235 -3.14 -2.16 2.57
CA ALA A 235 -4.59 -1.98 2.61
C ALA A 235 -5.04 -1.27 3.88
N GLN A 236 -6.09 -0.47 3.75
CA GLN A 236 -6.86 0.11 4.83
C GLN A 236 -8.31 -0.37 4.70
N GLY A 237 -8.86 -0.91 5.79
CA GLY A 237 -10.25 -1.33 5.85
C GLY A 237 -11.20 -0.17 6.17
N ILE A 238 -12.51 -0.44 6.06
CA ILE A 238 -13.61 0.52 6.29
C ILE A 238 -13.60 1.19 7.67
N ASN A 239 -12.91 0.58 8.64
CA ASN A 239 -12.79 1.02 10.03
C ASN A 239 -11.49 1.79 10.33
N ASN A 240 -10.79 2.26 9.29
CA ASN A 240 -9.47 2.90 9.33
C ASN A 240 -8.30 2.02 9.82
N CYS A 241 -8.55 0.76 10.17
CA CYS A 241 -7.49 -0.20 10.49
C CYS A 241 -6.72 -0.61 9.24
N THR A 242 -5.39 -0.58 9.32
CA THR A 242 -4.49 -0.94 8.23
C THR A 242 -3.88 -2.32 8.42
N SER A 243 -3.52 -2.97 7.32
CA SER A 243 -2.71 -4.19 7.37
C SER A 243 -1.38 -3.94 8.11
N THR A 244 -0.92 -4.94 8.87
CA THR A 244 0.25 -4.81 9.75
C THR A 244 1.55 -4.59 8.98
N LYS A 245 1.67 -5.22 7.80
CA LYS A 245 2.79 -5.02 6.87
C LYS A 245 2.24 -4.87 5.45
N PRO A 246 2.89 -4.07 4.59
CA PRO A 246 2.65 -4.12 3.16
C PRO A 246 2.96 -5.51 2.59
N VAL A 247 2.20 -5.95 1.60
CA VAL A 247 2.42 -7.22 0.91
C VAL A 247 3.30 -6.99 -0.31
N LYS A 248 4.33 -7.83 -0.46
CA LYS A 248 5.29 -7.81 -1.56
C LYS A 248 4.60 -8.18 -2.88
N ILE A 249 4.94 -7.48 -3.95
CA ILE A 249 4.59 -7.81 -5.34
C ILE A 249 5.82 -7.66 -6.25
N THR A 250 5.99 -8.56 -7.20
CA THR A 250 7.12 -8.58 -8.13
C THR A 250 6.67 -8.18 -9.53
N VAL A 251 7.28 -7.14 -10.09
CA VAL A 251 7.02 -6.67 -11.46
C VAL A 251 8.21 -7.04 -12.34
N SER A 252 7.92 -7.76 -13.43
CA SER A 252 8.92 -8.18 -14.43
C SER A 252 8.61 -7.58 -15.80
N ILE A 253 9.47 -6.67 -16.23
CA ILE A 253 9.40 -5.96 -17.51
C ILE A 253 10.72 -6.20 -18.26
N TYR A 254 10.62 -6.77 -19.45
CA TYR A 254 11.78 -7.13 -20.25
C TYR A 254 11.96 -6.16 -21.42
N LYS A 255 13.18 -5.64 -21.56
CA LYS A 255 13.58 -4.83 -22.70
C LYS A 255 13.45 -5.59 -24.01
N LEU A 256 12.86 -4.98 -25.03
CA LEU A 256 12.79 -5.55 -26.37
C LEU A 256 14.16 -5.56 -27.04
N ILE A 257 14.36 -6.53 -27.93
CA ILE A 257 15.48 -6.53 -28.87
C ILE A 257 14.97 -5.89 -30.14
N ASP A 258 15.74 -4.96 -30.70
CA ASP A 258 15.37 -4.30 -31.96
C ASP A 258 15.33 -5.33 -33.10
N GLY A 259 14.30 -5.20 -33.93
CA GLY A 259 14.15 -6.02 -35.13
C GLY A 259 15.31 -5.81 -36.11
N LEU A 260 15.77 -6.90 -36.72
CA LEU A 260 16.87 -6.88 -37.68
C LEU A 260 16.35 -7.17 -39.10
N ARG A 261 16.79 -6.39 -40.09
CA ARG A 261 16.65 -6.73 -41.51
C ARG A 261 17.91 -7.44 -41.98
N TYR A 262 17.80 -8.73 -42.30
CA TYR A 262 18.90 -9.52 -42.86
C TYR A 262 19.26 -9.05 -44.28
N PRO A 263 20.48 -9.31 -44.74
CA PRO A 263 20.85 -9.13 -46.14
C PRO A 263 19.90 -9.88 -47.09
N THR A 264 19.69 -9.34 -48.28
CA THR A 264 18.89 -10.02 -49.32
C THR A 264 19.58 -11.30 -49.76
N ILE A 265 18.82 -12.39 -49.82
CA ILE A 265 19.27 -13.69 -50.34
C ILE A 265 18.85 -13.75 -51.81
N ILE A 266 19.77 -14.15 -52.68
CA ILE A 266 19.51 -14.33 -54.11
C ILE A 266 19.65 -15.81 -54.44
N THR A 267 18.62 -16.40 -55.05
CA THR A 267 18.61 -17.82 -55.43
C THR A 267 17.93 -18.04 -56.77
N GLN A 268 18.14 -19.19 -57.40
CA GLN A 268 17.44 -19.56 -58.63
C GLN A 268 16.03 -20.07 -58.31
N LYS A 269 15.15 -19.98 -59.31
CA LYS A 269 13.78 -20.52 -59.23
C LYS A 269 13.81 -21.99 -58.78
N ASN A 270 12.95 -22.34 -57.82
CA ASN A 270 12.76 -23.71 -57.31
C ASN A 270 14.04 -24.38 -56.77
N THR A 271 15.01 -23.58 -56.32
CA THR A 271 16.26 -24.08 -55.75
C THR A 271 16.21 -24.04 -54.23
N SER A 272 16.45 -25.20 -53.59
CA SER A 272 16.50 -25.32 -52.14
C SER A 272 17.59 -24.43 -51.56
N THR A 273 17.19 -23.46 -50.75
CA THR A 273 18.05 -22.41 -50.19
C THR A 273 17.87 -22.36 -48.68
N GLN A 274 18.94 -22.55 -47.92
CA GLN A 274 18.89 -22.47 -46.46
C GLN A 274 18.70 -21.00 -46.02
N LEU A 275 17.66 -20.73 -45.25
CA LEU A 275 17.48 -19.47 -44.54
C LEU A 275 17.96 -19.63 -43.09
N THR A 276 18.40 -18.55 -42.47
CA THR A 276 18.86 -18.56 -41.08
C THR A 276 18.30 -17.40 -40.30
N ALA A 277 17.90 -17.65 -39.05
CA ALA A 277 17.57 -16.60 -38.08
C ALA A 277 18.62 -16.55 -36.96
N ARG A 278 18.75 -15.41 -36.27
CA ARG A 278 19.63 -15.26 -35.10
C ARG A 278 19.07 -16.00 -33.88
N SER A 279 19.95 -16.57 -33.06
CA SER A 279 19.58 -17.32 -31.84
C SER A 279 19.26 -16.40 -30.65
N ILE A 280 18.21 -15.58 -30.76
CA ILE A 280 17.81 -14.68 -29.65
C ILE A 280 16.59 -15.18 -28.86
N GLY A 281 15.93 -16.24 -29.34
CA GLY A 281 14.75 -16.82 -28.71
C GLY A 281 14.64 -18.32 -28.93
N ASN A 282 13.55 -18.90 -28.43
CA ASN A 282 13.30 -20.34 -28.39
C ASN A 282 12.18 -20.78 -29.36
N VAL A 283 11.27 -19.87 -29.76
CA VAL A 283 10.21 -20.14 -30.74
C VAL A 283 10.36 -19.22 -31.94
N TYR A 284 10.22 -19.77 -33.13
CA TYR A 284 10.39 -19.06 -34.40
C TYR A 284 9.15 -19.27 -35.26
N THR A 285 8.60 -18.19 -35.82
CA THR A 285 7.48 -18.25 -36.76
C THR A 285 7.76 -17.34 -37.94
N TRP A 286 7.84 -17.93 -39.13
CA TRP A 286 8.07 -17.26 -40.40
C TRP A 286 6.75 -16.97 -41.11
N MET A 287 6.59 -15.74 -41.60
CA MET A 287 5.40 -15.29 -42.32
C MET A 287 5.78 -14.52 -43.58
N PRO A 288 5.20 -14.83 -44.76
CA PRO A 288 4.26 -15.94 -45.01
C PRO A 288 4.93 -17.32 -44.88
N PRO A 289 4.19 -18.44 -44.74
CA PRO A 289 4.78 -19.78 -44.71
C PRO A 289 5.10 -20.33 -46.11
N ILE A 290 4.66 -19.65 -47.17
CA ILE A 290 4.78 -20.14 -48.55
C ILE A 290 6.25 -20.32 -48.94
N GLY A 291 6.54 -21.39 -49.66
CA GLY A 291 7.90 -21.68 -50.12
C GLY A 291 8.85 -22.19 -49.04
N LEU A 292 8.42 -22.32 -47.78
CA LEU A 292 9.25 -22.88 -46.71
C LEU A 292 8.90 -24.35 -46.46
N ASN A 293 9.91 -25.17 -46.14
CA ASN A 293 9.69 -26.55 -45.69
C ASN A 293 8.98 -26.61 -44.33
N SER A 294 9.23 -25.63 -43.46
CA SER A 294 8.54 -25.43 -42.19
C SER A 294 8.65 -23.96 -41.80
N SER A 295 7.53 -23.34 -41.46
CA SER A 295 7.52 -21.95 -40.99
C SER A 295 7.78 -21.82 -39.50
N SER A 296 7.94 -22.93 -38.76
CA SER A 296 7.98 -22.91 -37.28
C SER A 296 9.32 -23.38 -36.70
N ILE A 297 10.37 -23.34 -37.52
CA ILE A 297 11.74 -23.69 -37.13
C ILE A 297 12.66 -22.49 -37.31
N LYS A 298 13.78 -22.49 -36.59
CA LYS A 298 14.75 -21.41 -36.64
C LYS A 298 15.32 -21.19 -38.04
N ASP A 299 15.80 -22.26 -38.67
CA ASP A 299 16.54 -22.21 -39.92
C ASP A 299 15.81 -23.05 -40.98
N PRO A 300 14.79 -22.50 -41.67
CA PRO A 300 14.01 -23.23 -42.68
C PRO A 300 14.69 -23.26 -44.05
N ILE A 301 14.24 -24.17 -44.90
CA ILE A 301 14.65 -24.28 -46.29
C ILE A 301 13.59 -23.62 -47.17
N PHE A 302 14.01 -22.63 -47.94
CA PHE A 302 13.22 -22.00 -49.00
C PHE A 302 13.31 -22.79 -50.31
N ASN A 303 12.18 -23.04 -50.96
CA ASN A 303 12.08 -23.54 -52.31
C ASN A 303 10.80 -22.99 -52.96
N TYR A 304 10.94 -21.90 -53.72
CA TYR A 304 9.83 -21.26 -54.43
C TYR A 304 10.30 -20.54 -55.69
N ASP A 305 9.36 -20.06 -56.50
CA ASP A 305 9.63 -19.42 -57.78
C ASP A 305 9.32 -17.91 -57.83
N ARG A 306 8.94 -17.31 -56.69
CA ARG A 306 8.66 -15.88 -56.58
C ARG A 306 9.48 -15.24 -55.47
N GLU A 307 9.79 -13.96 -55.69
CA GLU A 307 10.38 -13.13 -54.64
C GLU A 307 9.45 -13.08 -53.43
N THR A 308 10.01 -13.27 -52.24
CA THR A 308 9.23 -13.33 -50.99
C THR A 308 9.99 -12.63 -49.88
N GLU A 309 9.34 -11.68 -49.21
CA GLU A 309 9.82 -11.08 -47.96
C GLU A 309 9.19 -11.83 -46.78
N TYR A 310 10.04 -12.36 -45.91
CA TYR A 310 9.62 -13.05 -44.70
C TYR A 310 9.78 -12.14 -43.48
N HIS A 311 8.77 -12.13 -42.64
CA HIS A 311 8.80 -11.62 -41.27
C HIS A 311 9.01 -12.81 -40.33
N ILE A 312 9.95 -12.69 -39.40
CA ILE A 312 10.36 -13.75 -38.50
C ILE A 312 10.02 -13.30 -37.08
N ASN A 313 8.93 -13.84 -36.53
CA ASN A 313 8.59 -13.64 -35.12
C ASN A 313 9.45 -14.58 -34.28
N ILE A 314 10.37 -14.01 -33.50
CA ILE A 314 11.27 -14.72 -32.60
C ILE A 314 10.81 -14.46 -31.16
N THR A 315 10.21 -15.46 -30.53
CA THR A 315 9.76 -15.39 -29.13
C THR A 315 10.87 -15.89 -28.22
N ARG A 316 11.11 -15.18 -27.12
CA ARG A 316 12.08 -15.55 -26.07
C ARG A 316 11.43 -16.33 -24.94
N ASP A 317 12.23 -16.89 -24.04
CA ASP A 317 11.75 -17.60 -22.83
C ASP A 317 10.86 -16.71 -21.94
N ASN A 318 11.08 -15.40 -21.97
CA ASN A 318 10.26 -14.42 -21.25
C ASN A 318 8.97 -14.00 -21.97
N GLY A 319 8.64 -14.62 -23.12
CA GLY A 319 7.45 -14.33 -23.91
C GLY A 319 7.55 -13.13 -24.85
N CYS A 320 8.61 -12.32 -24.76
CA CYS A 320 8.78 -11.18 -25.66
C CYS A 320 9.09 -11.61 -27.09
N ILE A 321 8.43 -10.95 -28.04
CA ILE A 321 8.57 -11.21 -29.47
C ILE A 321 9.40 -10.11 -30.11
N THR A 322 10.41 -10.52 -30.87
CA THR A 322 11.17 -9.65 -31.78
C THR A 322 10.83 -10.02 -33.21
N VAL A 323 10.66 -9.04 -34.09
CA VAL A 323 10.34 -9.28 -35.50
C VAL A 323 11.53 -8.91 -36.36
N ASP A 324 12.14 -9.92 -36.98
CA ASP A 324 13.16 -9.73 -38.01
C ASP A 324 12.57 -9.84 -39.42
N THR A 325 13.31 -9.41 -40.44
CA THR A 325 12.88 -9.52 -41.84
C THR A 325 14.00 -10.00 -42.76
N VAL A 326 13.67 -10.81 -43.76
CA VAL A 326 14.61 -11.20 -44.83
C VAL A 326 13.89 -11.24 -46.18
N LEU A 327 14.54 -10.72 -47.22
CA LEU A 327 14.04 -10.79 -48.59
C LEU A 327 14.78 -11.89 -49.36
N VAL A 328 14.04 -12.79 -49.97
CA VAL A 328 14.56 -13.77 -50.93
C VAL A 328 14.17 -13.31 -52.34
N LYS A 329 15.18 -12.99 -53.17
CA LYS A 329 15.02 -12.63 -54.58
C LYS A 329 15.33 -13.81 -55.48
N ILE A 330 14.55 -13.94 -56.56
CA ILE A 330 14.78 -14.95 -57.58
C ILE A 330 15.66 -14.37 -58.68
N MET A 331 16.82 -14.98 -58.90
CA MET A 331 17.71 -14.65 -59.98
C MET A 331 17.03 -14.94 -61.32
N VAL A 332 16.81 -13.89 -62.10
CA VAL A 332 16.46 -14.04 -63.52
C VAL A 332 17.76 -14.21 -64.28
N VAL A 333 18.07 -15.44 -64.71
CA VAL A 333 19.19 -15.66 -65.63
C VAL A 333 18.84 -14.96 -66.94
N PRO A 334 19.63 -13.99 -67.42
CA PRO A 334 19.40 -13.38 -68.72
C PRO A 334 19.43 -14.49 -69.79
N PRO A 335 18.55 -14.45 -70.82
CA PRO A 335 18.62 -15.39 -71.93
C PRO A 335 20.04 -15.42 -72.52
N PRO A 336 20.56 -16.58 -72.96
CA PRO A 336 21.83 -16.63 -73.67
C PRO A 336 21.81 -15.65 -74.85
N VAL A 337 22.85 -14.81 -74.98
CA VAL A 337 22.98 -13.92 -76.13
C VAL A 337 23.12 -14.79 -77.38
N ALA A 338 22.14 -14.75 -78.28
CA ALA A 338 22.13 -15.60 -79.48
C ALA A 338 23.34 -15.31 -80.37
N SER A 339 23.82 -16.33 -81.08
CA SER A 339 24.92 -16.12 -82.04
C SER A 339 24.48 -15.24 -83.20
N ASP A 340 25.30 -14.25 -83.53
CA ASP A 340 25.09 -13.37 -84.68
C ASP A 340 26.41 -12.80 -85.21
N LEU A 341 26.36 -12.20 -86.40
CA LEU A 341 27.47 -11.46 -86.98
C LEU A 341 26.97 -10.25 -87.76
N PHE A 342 27.78 -9.21 -87.81
CA PHE A 342 27.52 -7.97 -88.53
C PHE A 342 28.74 -7.60 -89.38
N ILE A 343 28.52 -7.16 -90.62
CA ILE A 343 29.58 -6.64 -91.48
C ILE A 343 29.37 -5.13 -91.62
N PRO A 344 30.39 -4.30 -91.36
CA PRO A 344 30.32 -2.86 -91.56
C PRO A 344 29.89 -2.49 -92.98
N LYS A 345 28.99 -1.50 -93.12
CA LYS A 345 28.53 -1.02 -94.43
C LYS A 345 29.56 -0.18 -95.19
N ALA A 346 30.62 0.26 -94.52
CA ALA A 346 31.73 0.97 -95.13
C ALA A 346 33.01 0.72 -94.32
N TRP A 347 34.16 0.91 -94.95
CA TRP A 347 35.47 0.86 -94.30
C TRP A 347 36.46 1.78 -95.02
N THR A 348 37.48 2.23 -94.29
CA THR A 348 38.46 3.26 -94.70
C THR A 348 39.86 2.71 -94.57
N PRO A 349 40.41 2.02 -95.59
CA PRO A 349 41.76 1.46 -95.53
C PRO A 349 42.82 2.56 -95.75
N ASN A 350 42.99 3.43 -94.75
CA ASN A 350 43.92 4.57 -94.73
C ASN A 350 45.08 4.41 -93.72
N ASN A 351 45.11 3.28 -93.01
CA ASN A 351 46.11 2.88 -92.02
C ASN A 351 46.14 3.79 -90.77
N ASP A 352 44.97 4.32 -90.36
CA ASP A 352 44.80 5.13 -89.15
C ASP A 352 44.40 4.31 -87.90
N GLY A 353 44.29 2.98 -88.06
CA GLY A 353 43.86 2.04 -87.03
C GLY A 353 42.35 1.89 -86.88
N HIS A 354 41.54 2.67 -87.60
CA HIS A 354 40.09 2.70 -87.50
C HIS A 354 39.44 2.29 -88.82
N ASN A 355 38.71 1.17 -88.79
CA ASN A 355 38.00 0.62 -89.96
C ASN A 355 38.92 0.37 -91.18
N ASP A 356 40.19 0.01 -90.95
CA ASP A 356 41.16 -0.27 -92.01
C ASP A 356 40.89 -1.57 -92.78
N LYS A 357 40.06 -2.44 -92.21
CA LYS A 357 39.73 -3.75 -92.79
C LYS A 357 38.23 -3.96 -92.77
N LEU A 358 37.72 -4.54 -93.84
CA LEU A 358 36.38 -5.11 -93.85
C LEU A 358 36.44 -6.56 -93.35
N PHE A 359 35.77 -6.85 -92.24
CA PHE A 359 35.63 -8.20 -91.68
C PHE A 359 34.29 -8.36 -90.93
N PRO A 360 33.82 -9.60 -90.71
CA PRO A 360 32.66 -9.86 -89.87
C PRO A 360 32.98 -9.56 -88.40
N ILE A 361 32.18 -8.70 -87.78
CA ILE A 361 32.13 -8.50 -86.33
C ILE A 361 31.20 -9.57 -85.76
N THR A 362 31.75 -10.48 -84.96
CA THR A 362 31.06 -11.70 -84.50
C THR A 362 30.63 -11.61 -83.05
N VAL A 363 29.43 -12.12 -82.74
CA VAL A 363 28.93 -12.38 -81.38
C VAL A 363 28.67 -13.87 -81.27
N ASN A 364 29.37 -14.57 -80.37
CA ASN A 364 29.19 -15.99 -80.09
C ASN A 364 29.35 -16.92 -81.32
N ILE A 365 30.20 -16.56 -82.28
CA ILE A 365 30.53 -17.43 -83.43
C ILE A 365 31.65 -18.41 -83.06
N ARG A 366 31.40 -19.70 -83.28
CA ARG A 366 32.38 -20.78 -83.07
C ARG A 366 33.27 -20.98 -84.29
N GLU A 367 32.69 -20.91 -85.48
CA GLU A 367 33.37 -21.24 -86.74
C GLU A 367 32.91 -20.29 -87.85
N LEU A 368 33.87 -19.71 -88.58
CA LEU A 368 33.62 -19.01 -89.84
C LEU A 368 33.91 -19.99 -90.99
N LYS A 369 32.88 -20.41 -91.75
CA LYS A 369 33.07 -21.29 -92.91
C LYS A 369 33.75 -20.55 -94.04
N TYR A 370 33.27 -19.33 -94.33
CA TYR A 370 33.94 -18.39 -95.21
C TYR A 370 33.41 -16.97 -94.99
N PHE A 371 34.26 -16.00 -95.29
CA PHE A 371 33.91 -14.63 -95.59
C PHE A 371 34.57 -14.26 -96.91
N ARG A 372 33.75 -13.95 -97.92
CA ARG A 372 34.19 -13.69 -99.30
C ARG A 372 33.76 -12.29 -99.70
N ILE A 373 34.66 -11.55 -100.34
CA ILE A 373 34.39 -10.22 -100.88
C ILE A 373 34.62 -10.24 -102.39
N PHE A 374 33.71 -9.61 -103.13
CA PHE A 374 33.69 -9.53 -104.59
C PHE A 374 33.68 -8.06 -105.02
N ASN A 375 34.39 -7.75 -106.11
CA ASN A 375 34.32 -6.43 -106.74
C ASN A 375 33.03 -6.28 -107.59
N ARG A 376 32.79 -5.10 -108.17
CA ARG A 376 31.62 -4.82 -109.02
C ARG A 376 31.43 -5.75 -110.21
N TRP A 377 32.48 -6.45 -110.64
CA TRP A 377 32.46 -7.39 -111.76
C TRP A 377 32.18 -8.84 -111.32
N GLY A 378 31.94 -9.07 -110.03
CA GLY A 378 31.73 -10.40 -109.46
C GLY A 378 33.01 -11.20 -109.25
N GLN A 379 34.19 -10.60 -109.43
CA GLN A 379 35.46 -11.27 -109.17
C GLN A 379 35.75 -11.32 -107.67
N LEU A 380 36.11 -12.51 -107.16
CA LEU A 380 36.57 -12.70 -105.79
C LEU A 380 37.88 -11.93 -105.56
N VAL A 381 37.87 -11.01 -104.60
CA VAL A 381 39.04 -10.17 -104.25
C VAL A 381 39.64 -10.52 -102.89
N PHE A 382 38.88 -11.17 -102.01
CA PHE A 382 39.33 -11.61 -100.71
C PHE A 382 38.48 -12.79 -100.23
N GLU A 383 39.11 -13.76 -99.58
CA GLU A 383 38.46 -14.85 -98.87
C GLU A 383 39.23 -15.16 -97.59
N THR A 384 38.51 -15.41 -96.50
CA THR A 384 39.08 -15.99 -95.27
C THR A 384 38.06 -16.89 -94.61
N ASN A 385 38.54 -17.85 -93.81
CA ASN A 385 37.75 -18.64 -92.87
C ASN A 385 38.21 -18.38 -91.42
N ILE A 386 39.05 -17.37 -91.20
CA ILE A 386 39.60 -17.01 -89.89
C ILE A 386 38.81 -15.85 -89.30
N ILE A 387 38.29 -16.03 -88.09
CA ILE A 387 37.54 -15.00 -87.37
C ILE A 387 38.49 -13.83 -87.04
N GLY A 388 38.06 -12.60 -87.37
CA GLY A 388 38.85 -11.39 -87.15
C GLY A 388 39.79 -11.01 -88.29
N GLU A 389 39.97 -11.88 -89.29
CA GLU A 389 40.67 -11.51 -90.52
C GLU A 389 39.75 -10.73 -91.46
N GLY A 390 40.36 -9.76 -92.15
CA GLY A 390 39.63 -8.82 -93.00
C GLY A 390 40.46 -8.29 -94.15
N TRP A 391 39.75 -7.79 -95.15
CA TRP A 391 40.35 -7.22 -96.34
C TRP A 391 40.70 -5.75 -96.13
N ASN A 392 41.97 -5.42 -96.30
CA ASN A 392 42.50 -4.06 -96.18
C ASN A 392 42.34 -3.22 -97.47
N GLY A 393 41.52 -3.65 -98.43
CA GLY A 393 41.32 -2.92 -99.68
C GLY A 393 42.53 -2.89 -100.62
N ILE A 394 43.52 -3.79 -100.45
CA ILE A 394 44.63 -3.98 -101.38
C ILE A 394 44.32 -5.18 -102.29
N LEU A 395 44.44 -4.98 -103.61
CA LEU A 395 44.29 -6.02 -104.62
C LEU A 395 45.57 -6.09 -105.46
N GLN A 396 46.25 -7.23 -105.48
CA GLN A 396 47.50 -7.44 -106.25
C GLN A 396 48.57 -6.35 -105.98
N GLY A 397 48.73 -5.95 -104.71
CA GLY A 397 49.69 -4.93 -104.30
C GLY A 397 49.30 -3.48 -104.61
N LYS A 398 48.13 -3.24 -105.20
CA LYS A 398 47.61 -1.90 -105.50
C LYS A 398 46.36 -1.58 -104.67
N PRO A 399 46.12 -0.30 -104.33
CA PRO A 399 44.85 0.12 -103.73
C PRO A 399 43.68 -0.24 -104.65
N ALA A 400 42.70 -0.98 -104.13
CA ALA A 400 41.48 -1.30 -104.85
C ALA A 400 40.62 -0.04 -105.08
N ALA A 401 39.73 -0.02 -106.07
CA ALA A 401 38.90 1.15 -106.37
C ALA A 401 37.99 1.56 -105.19
N MET A 402 37.73 2.86 -105.03
CA MET A 402 36.65 3.32 -104.15
C MET A 402 35.31 2.96 -104.79
N ASP A 403 34.67 1.93 -104.24
CA ASP A 403 33.56 1.25 -104.88
C ASP A 403 32.70 0.49 -103.88
N VAL A 404 31.57 -0.02 -104.34
CA VAL A 404 30.73 -0.97 -103.62
C VAL A 404 31.26 -2.38 -103.85
N TYR A 405 31.57 -3.07 -102.74
CA TYR A 405 31.99 -4.45 -102.74
C TYR A 405 30.90 -5.33 -102.13
N THR A 406 30.53 -6.38 -102.84
CA THR A 406 29.56 -7.36 -102.35
C THR A 406 30.29 -8.41 -101.54
N TRP A 407 29.71 -8.85 -100.44
CA TRP A 407 30.26 -9.92 -99.61
C TRP A 407 29.24 -11.00 -99.32
N THR A 408 29.74 -12.21 -99.10
CA THR A 408 28.96 -13.32 -98.56
C THR A 408 29.71 -13.93 -97.38
N VAL A 409 28.95 -14.37 -96.39
CA VAL A 409 29.49 -14.92 -95.15
C VAL A 409 28.68 -16.13 -94.73
N GLU A 410 29.36 -17.14 -94.23
CA GLU A 410 28.76 -18.34 -93.67
C GLU A 410 29.50 -18.74 -92.40
N ALA A 411 28.77 -18.99 -91.31
CA ALA A 411 29.32 -19.23 -89.99
C ALA A 411 28.42 -20.14 -89.14
N ILE A 412 29.00 -20.75 -88.10
CA ILE A 412 28.31 -21.55 -87.11
C ILE A 412 28.52 -20.93 -85.73
N GLY A 413 27.41 -20.62 -85.05
CA GLY A 413 27.38 -20.14 -83.67
C GLY A 413 27.78 -21.19 -82.64
N VAL A 414 28.17 -20.76 -81.44
CA VAL A 414 28.38 -21.66 -80.29
C VAL A 414 27.08 -22.35 -79.86
N ASP A 415 25.94 -21.72 -80.13
CA ASP A 415 24.57 -22.26 -79.99
C ASP A 415 24.17 -23.25 -81.11
N GLY A 416 25.09 -23.57 -82.04
CA GLY A 416 24.81 -24.42 -83.20
C GLY A 416 24.04 -23.72 -84.32
N LYS A 417 23.68 -22.44 -84.16
CA LYS A 417 22.96 -21.67 -85.17
C LYS A 417 23.81 -21.50 -86.41
N TYR A 418 23.26 -21.91 -87.55
CA TYR A 418 23.85 -21.68 -88.85
C TYR A 418 23.49 -20.28 -89.36
N ILE A 419 24.50 -19.50 -89.75
CA ILE A 419 24.32 -18.12 -90.20
C ILE A 419 24.88 -17.98 -91.60
N LYS A 420 24.03 -17.55 -92.54
CA LYS A 420 24.42 -17.20 -93.91
C LYS A 420 23.87 -15.83 -94.25
N LYS A 421 24.75 -14.89 -94.55
CA LYS A 421 24.38 -13.51 -94.92
C LYS A 421 25.11 -13.07 -96.17
N ALA A 422 24.53 -12.11 -96.87
CA ALA A 422 25.15 -11.41 -97.97
C ALA A 422 24.81 -9.93 -97.87
N GLY A 423 25.66 -9.08 -98.42
CA GLY A 423 25.43 -7.64 -98.41
C GLY A 423 26.48 -6.90 -99.20
N ASN A 424 26.44 -5.58 -99.06
CA ASN A 424 27.36 -4.68 -99.73
C ASN A 424 28.03 -3.78 -98.69
N SER A 425 29.29 -3.46 -98.94
CA SER A 425 30.06 -2.50 -98.17
C SER A 425 30.80 -1.55 -99.12
N VAL A 426 30.91 -0.28 -98.74
CA VAL A 426 31.56 0.76 -99.54
C VAL A 426 33.00 0.96 -99.07
N LEU A 427 33.95 0.90 -100.00
CA LEU A 427 35.32 1.32 -99.74
C LEU A 427 35.42 2.84 -99.91
N ILE A 428 35.81 3.54 -98.85
CA ILE A 428 36.02 4.99 -98.82
C ILE A 428 37.52 5.24 -98.56
N ARG A 429 38.13 6.27 -99.17
CA ARG A 429 39.49 6.72 -98.84
C ARG A 429 39.57 8.22 -98.66
#